data_AF-A0A7J2JY74-F1
#
_entry.id   AF-A0A7J2JY74-F1
#
_cell.length_a   1.000
_cell.length_b   1.000
_cell.length_c   1.000
_cell.angle_alpha   90.00
_cell.angle_beta   90.00
_cell.angle_gamma   90.00
#
_symmetry.space_group_name_H-M   'P 1'
#
loop_
_entity.id
_entity.type
_entity.pdbx_description
1 polymer ?
#
loop_
_entity_poly.entity_id
_entity_poly.type
_entity_poly.pdbx_seq_one_letter_code
_entity_poly.pdbx_strand_id
1 'polypeptide(L)'
;MGGEGALVVVDGHSLSITDVVLVARRGDEVTIPEEALERVERTRRVVEKLGEDQVPVYGVTTGFGEMCYKLVPREFESLLQENLIKSHAAGYGDLLPRECVRAMMLARLNCLVRGHSGVRREVVELLKEMLNRRVHPVVPEYGSLGASGDLAPLCHMAAVMIGEWKAEHRGHVVDGAKALEAAGLKPLKLKYKEGLALVNGTSASTGIACLALFDAARLLEHAIIATALSLAALRASIKPFDPRGHEAKPHKGQVEVARVLYE
;
A
#
# COMPACT_ATOMS: atom_id res chain seq x y z
N MET A 1 -18.26 -1.79 -21.45
CA MET A 1 -19.16 -0.72 -21.00
C MET A 1 -18.43 0.06 -19.92
N GLY A 2 -17.96 1.25 -20.26
CA GLY A 2 -17.13 2.09 -19.39
C GLY A 2 -18.00 2.78 -18.34
N GLY A 3 -18.09 2.18 -17.15
CA GLY A 3 -18.51 2.95 -15.98
C GLY A 3 -17.45 4.00 -15.70
N GLU A 4 -17.86 5.25 -15.50
CA GLU A 4 -16.99 6.30 -14.96
C GLU A 4 -16.30 5.72 -13.73
N GLY A 5 -14.96 5.61 -13.78
CA GLY A 5 -14.19 5.14 -12.65
C GLY A 5 -14.48 6.06 -11.47
N ALA A 6 -14.92 5.51 -10.35
CA ALA A 6 -15.16 6.33 -9.17
C ALA A 6 -13.83 6.95 -8.70
N LEU A 7 -13.89 8.19 -8.22
CA LEU A 7 -12.74 8.89 -7.67
C LEU A 7 -12.59 8.52 -6.20
N VAL A 8 -11.49 7.88 -5.84
CA VAL A 8 -11.16 7.55 -4.45
C VAL A 8 -10.32 8.68 -3.85
N VAL A 9 -10.79 9.25 -2.73
CA VAL A 9 -10.09 10.31 -2.01
C VAL A 9 -9.09 9.68 -1.03
N VAL A 10 -7.83 10.09 -1.13
CA VAL A 10 -6.74 9.63 -0.25
C VAL A 10 -6.33 10.81 0.63
N ASP A 11 -7.02 10.95 1.76
CA ASP A 11 -6.83 12.00 2.76
C ASP A 11 -5.91 11.58 3.92
N GLY A 12 -5.50 10.32 3.98
CA GLY A 12 -4.69 9.74 5.06
C GLY A 12 -5.47 9.07 6.19
N HIS A 13 -6.79 9.17 6.21
CA HIS A 13 -7.63 8.84 7.37
C HIS A 13 -8.85 7.98 7.05
N SER A 14 -9.52 8.21 5.91
CA SER A 14 -10.84 7.65 5.63
C SER A 14 -10.83 6.43 4.70
N LEU A 15 -9.68 6.08 4.13
CA LEU A 15 -9.56 4.99 3.16
C LEU A 15 -10.07 3.65 3.72
N SER A 16 -11.07 3.06 3.08
CA SER A 16 -11.67 1.77 3.45
C SER A 16 -11.08 0.58 2.68
N ILE A 17 -11.36 -0.64 3.14
CA ILE A 17 -11.01 -1.87 2.40
C ILE A 17 -11.66 -1.89 1.01
N THR A 18 -12.92 -1.44 0.93
CA THR A 18 -13.64 -1.36 -0.34
C THR A 18 -12.94 -0.43 -1.32
N ASP A 19 -12.48 0.74 -0.86
CA ASP A 19 -11.72 1.68 -1.70
C ASP A 19 -10.42 1.07 -2.22
N VAL A 20 -9.71 0.31 -1.37
CA VAL A 20 -8.52 -0.42 -1.78
C VAL A 20 -8.83 -1.40 -2.91
N VAL A 21 -9.92 -2.16 -2.80
CA VAL A 21 -10.36 -3.12 -3.82
C VAL A 21 -10.76 -2.41 -5.12
N LEU A 22 -11.47 -1.29 -5.03
CA LEU A 22 -11.87 -0.47 -6.19
C LEU A 22 -10.64 0.01 -6.97
N VAL A 23 -9.65 0.58 -6.29
CA VAL A 23 -8.41 1.00 -6.95
C VAL A 23 -7.62 -0.22 -7.45
N ALA A 24 -7.41 -1.23 -6.62
CA ALA A 24 -6.53 -2.36 -6.95
C ALA A 24 -7.04 -3.22 -8.12
N ARG A 25 -8.35 -3.53 -8.14
CA ARG A 25 -8.95 -4.44 -9.14
C ARG A 25 -9.66 -3.73 -10.27
N ARG A 26 -10.43 -2.67 -9.97
CA ARG A 26 -11.24 -1.96 -10.98
C ARG A 26 -10.43 -0.90 -11.71
N GLY A 27 -9.34 -0.44 -11.10
CA GLY A 27 -8.47 0.56 -11.71
C GLY A 27 -8.95 1.99 -11.51
N ASP A 28 -9.73 2.22 -10.46
CA ASP A 28 -10.26 3.53 -10.09
C ASP A 28 -9.15 4.55 -9.84
N GLU A 29 -9.46 5.81 -10.16
CA GLU A 29 -8.53 6.92 -10.01
C GLU A 29 -8.51 7.42 -8.56
N VAL A 30 -7.36 7.95 -8.18
CA VAL A 30 -7.09 8.48 -6.84
C VAL A 30 -6.84 9.98 -6.92
N THR A 31 -7.42 10.71 -5.98
CA THR A 31 -7.09 12.12 -5.71
C THR A 31 -6.55 12.31 -4.29
N ILE A 32 -5.77 13.36 -4.09
CA ILE A 32 -5.29 13.79 -2.78
C ILE A 32 -5.88 15.18 -2.55
N PRO A 33 -6.62 15.40 -1.45
CA PRO A 33 -7.16 16.71 -1.16
C PRO A 33 -6.04 17.68 -0.75
N GLU A 34 -6.21 18.97 -1.03
CA GLU A 34 -5.15 19.97 -0.83
C GLU A 34 -4.74 20.07 0.66
N GLU A 35 -5.69 19.93 1.60
CA GLU A 35 -5.36 19.93 3.03
C GLU A 35 -4.42 18.79 3.45
N ALA A 36 -4.41 17.67 2.72
CA ALA A 36 -3.46 16.58 2.97
C ALA A 36 -2.07 16.92 2.44
N LEU A 37 -1.99 17.59 1.29
CA LEU A 37 -0.73 18.09 0.74
C LEU A 37 -0.10 19.16 1.64
N GLU A 38 -0.90 20.07 2.20
CA GLU A 38 -0.42 21.07 3.17
C GLU A 38 0.22 20.43 4.42
N ARG A 39 -0.33 19.31 4.91
CA ARG A 39 0.27 18.56 6.03
C ARG A 39 1.60 17.92 5.65
N VAL A 40 1.70 17.35 4.44
CA VAL A 40 2.94 16.79 3.90
C VAL A 40 4.01 17.87 3.85
N GLU A 41 3.70 19.03 3.27
CA GLU A 41 4.62 20.17 3.15
C GLU A 41 5.05 20.74 4.50
N ARG A 42 4.13 20.83 5.47
CA ARG A 42 4.45 21.31 6.83
C ARG A 42 5.50 20.43 7.49
N THR A 43 5.34 19.11 7.42
CA THR A 43 6.30 18.17 8.01
C THR A 43 7.60 18.11 7.21
N ARG A 44 7.54 18.33 5.89
CA ARG A 44 8.75 18.42 5.07
C ARG A 44 9.68 19.53 5.53
N ARG A 45 9.15 20.73 5.82
CA ARG A 45 9.94 21.87 6.34
C ARG A 45 10.71 21.52 7.63
N VAL A 46 10.13 20.70 8.50
CA VAL A 46 10.78 20.24 9.73
C VAL A 46 11.95 19.31 9.41
N VAL A 47 11.76 18.33 8.52
CA VAL A 47 12.83 17.39 8.13
C VAL A 47 13.96 18.11 7.41
N GLU A 48 13.65 19.08 6.55
CA GLU A 48 14.67 19.91 5.89
C GLU A 48 15.50 20.66 6.92
N LYS A 49 14.86 21.41 7.82
CA LYS A 49 15.58 22.14 8.87
C LYS A 49 16.48 21.22 9.69
N LEU A 50 15.99 20.07 10.13
CA LEU A 50 16.79 19.10 10.90
C LEU A 50 18.00 18.58 10.11
N GLY A 51 17.84 18.34 8.80
CA GLY A 51 18.93 17.93 7.92
C GLY A 51 19.94 19.05 7.68
N GLU A 52 19.49 20.29 7.50
CA GLU A 52 20.33 21.47 7.32
C GLU A 52 21.13 21.83 8.58
N ASP A 53 20.48 21.77 9.73
CA ASP A 53 21.09 21.98 11.06
C ASP A 53 21.99 20.79 11.48
N GLN A 54 22.05 19.72 10.66
CA GLN A 54 22.81 18.49 10.93
C GLN A 54 22.47 17.86 12.29
N VAL A 55 21.22 18.00 12.74
CA VAL A 55 20.74 17.37 13.98
C VAL A 55 20.76 15.85 13.81
N PRO A 56 21.35 15.06 14.72
CA PRO A 56 21.39 13.60 14.60
C PRO A 56 19.99 12.98 14.61
N VAL A 57 19.53 12.53 13.45
CA VAL A 57 18.19 11.94 13.26
C VAL A 57 18.29 10.75 12.29
N TYR A 58 17.73 9.61 12.71
CA TYR A 58 17.75 8.35 11.98
C TYR A 58 17.22 8.49 10.54
N GLY A 59 18.07 8.14 9.57
CA GLY A 59 17.74 8.18 8.15
C GLY A 59 17.58 9.58 7.55
N VAL A 60 17.85 10.63 8.34
CA VAL A 60 17.96 12.02 7.87
C VAL A 60 19.44 12.39 7.77
N THR A 61 20.14 12.34 8.90
CA THR A 61 21.56 12.72 9.05
C THR A 61 22.40 11.58 9.62
N THR A 62 21.79 10.42 9.91
CA THR A 62 22.51 9.21 10.28
C THR A 62 22.17 8.03 9.37
N GLY A 63 23.01 6.99 9.41
CA GLY A 63 22.81 5.75 8.65
C GLY A 63 21.60 4.92 9.10
N PHE A 64 21.44 3.74 8.49
CA PHE A 64 20.34 2.81 8.73
C PHE A 64 20.80 1.57 9.50
N GLY A 65 19.88 0.93 10.23
CA GLY A 65 20.17 -0.33 10.95
C GLY A 65 21.35 -0.19 11.91
N GLU A 66 22.32 -1.10 11.82
CA GLU A 66 23.54 -1.09 12.64
C GLU A 66 24.39 0.19 12.45
N MET A 67 24.25 0.88 11.32
CA MET A 67 24.95 2.13 11.04
C MET A 67 24.22 3.38 11.57
N CYS A 68 23.19 3.23 12.40
CA CYS A 68 22.40 4.36 12.93
C CYS A 68 23.21 5.37 13.76
N TYR A 69 24.38 4.97 14.27
CA TYR A 69 25.30 5.82 15.02
C TYR A 69 26.29 6.61 14.14
N LYS A 70 26.30 6.37 12.83
CA LYS A 70 27.20 7.06 11.89
C LYS A 70 26.50 8.30 11.34
N LEU A 71 27.11 9.47 11.54
CA LEU A 71 26.68 10.72 10.91
C LEU A 71 26.98 10.69 9.41
N VAL A 72 26.08 11.24 8.62
CA VAL A 72 26.16 11.32 7.17
C VAL A 72 26.29 12.79 6.77
N PRO A 73 27.41 13.19 6.12
CA PRO A 73 27.59 14.55 5.64
C PRO A 73 26.48 15.00 4.67
N ARG A 74 26.19 16.30 4.69
CA ARG A 74 25.14 16.91 3.86
C ARG A 74 25.29 16.62 2.37
N GLU A 75 26.50 16.56 1.81
CA GLU A 75 26.69 16.25 0.38
C GLU A 75 26.18 14.86 -0.04
N PHE A 76 26.04 13.93 0.91
CA PHE A 76 25.58 12.56 0.65
C PHE A 76 24.09 12.36 0.89
N GLU A 77 23.29 13.43 1.12
CA GLU A 77 21.87 13.32 1.46
C GLU A 77 21.06 12.46 0.48
N SER A 78 21.22 12.70 -0.83
CA SER A 78 20.51 11.97 -1.88
C SER A 78 21.08 10.56 -2.02
N LEU A 79 22.41 10.43 -2.03
CA LEU A 79 23.09 9.16 -2.21
C LEU A 79 22.75 8.16 -1.09
N LEU A 80 22.61 8.64 0.15
CA LEU A 80 22.18 7.82 1.28
C LEU A 80 20.81 7.17 1.02
N GLN A 81 19.84 7.93 0.52
CA GLN A 81 18.49 7.45 0.28
C GLN A 81 18.42 6.52 -0.94
N GLU A 82 19.16 6.83 -2.00
CA GLU A 82 19.26 5.97 -3.18
C GLU A 82 19.92 4.63 -2.83
N ASN A 83 20.99 4.65 -2.05
CA ASN A 83 21.68 3.43 -1.62
C ASN A 83 20.80 2.57 -0.70
N LEU A 84 19.95 3.15 0.15
CA LEU A 84 18.98 2.40 0.93
C LEU A 84 18.08 1.57 0.02
N ILE A 85 17.50 2.20 -1.01
CA ILE A 85 16.60 1.54 -1.96
C ILE A 85 17.34 0.41 -2.69
N LYS A 86 18.53 0.70 -3.24
CA LYS A 86 19.33 -0.25 -4.02
C LYS A 86 19.73 -1.47 -3.21
N SER A 87 20.17 -1.26 -1.97
CA SER A 87 20.64 -2.34 -1.09
C SER A 87 19.52 -3.23 -0.56
N HIS A 88 18.29 -2.71 -0.47
CA HIS A 88 17.16 -3.41 0.13
C HIS A 88 16.11 -3.87 -0.91
N ALA A 89 16.26 -3.54 -2.20
CA ALA A 89 15.52 -4.12 -3.31
C ALA A 89 15.96 -5.58 -3.60
N ALA A 90 16.01 -6.41 -2.55
CA ALA A 90 16.53 -7.77 -2.55
C ALA A 90 15.41 -8.83 -2.57
N GLY A 91 14.21 -8.46 -3.03
CA GLY A 91 13.10 -9.39 -3.17
C GLY A 91 13.36 -10.48 -4.22
N TYR A 92 12.78 -11.67 -4.04
CA TYR A 92 12.95 -12.83 -4.92
C TYR A 92 11.66 -13.66 -5.05
N GLY A 93 11.71 -14.66 -5.93
CA GLY A 93 10.61 -15.60 -6.17
C GLY A 93 9.62 -15.09 -7.21
N ASP A 94 8.39 -15.58 -7.12
CA ASP A 94 7.30 -15.17 -7.98
C ASP A 94 6.97 -13.69 -7.80
N LEU A 95 6.32 -13.11 -8.80
CA LEU A 95 5.93 -11.71 -8.76
C LEU A 95 4.58 -11.54 -8.09
N LEU A 96 4.44 -10.51 -7.26
CA LEU A 96 3.15 -10.11 -6.72
C LEU A 96 2.16 -9.83 -7.86
N PRO A 97 0.91 -10.31 -7.76
CA PRO A 97 -0.13 -9.95 -8.69
C PRO A 97 -0.32 -8.42 -8.78
N ARG A 98 -0.69 -7.92 -9.96
CA ARG A 98 -0.88 -6.48 -10.21
C ARG A 98 -1.79 -5.81 -9.18
N GLU A 99 -2.87 -6.48 -8.79
CA GLU A 99 -3.80 -5.97 -7.77
C GLU A 99 -3.11 -5.77 -6.42
N CYS A 100 -2.23 -6.70 -6.00
CA CYS A 100 -1.47 -6.59 -4.77
C CYS A 100 -0.46 -5.42 -4.83
N VAL A 101 0.21 -5.22 -5.98
CA VAL A 101 1.10 -4.08 -6.20
C VAL A 101 0.33 -2.76 -6.11
N ARG A 102 -0.85 -2.66 -6.74
CA ARG A 102 -1.71 -1.47 -6.68
C ARG A 102 -2.21 -1.21 -5.25
N ALA A 103 -2.63 -2.24 -4.53
CA ALA A 103 -3.06 -2.12 -3.14
C ALA A 103 -1.91 -1.65 -2.23
N MET A 104 -0.70 -2.19 -2.43
CA MET A 104 0.52 -1.75 -1.73
C MET A 104 0.81 -0.26 -1.99
N MET A 105 0.81 0.16 -3.26
CA MET A 105 1.07 1.55 -3.64
C MET A 105 0.04 2.51 -3.00
N LEU A 106 -1.24 2.15 -3.03
CA LEU A 106 -2.30 2.94 -2.43
C LEU A 106 -2.17 3.03 -0.90
N ALA A 107 -1.90 1.90 -0.24
CA ALA A 107 -1.66 1.88 1.21
C ALA A 107 -0.47 2.75 1.60
N ARG A 108 0.62 2.74 0.80
CA ARG A 108 1.76 3.63 1.03
C ARG A 108 1.39 5.08 0.82
N LEU A 109 0.70 5.41 -0.26
CA LEU A 109 0.25 6.77 -0.55
C LEU A 109 -0.59 7.32 0.61
N ASN A 110 -1.59 6.58 1.07
CA ASN A 110 -2.45 6.96 2.19
C ASN A 110 -1.63 7.18 3.48
N CYS A 111 -0.65 6.32 3.76
CA CYS A 111 0.26 6.50 4.90
C CYS A 111 1.07 7.81 4.81
N LEU A 112 1.61 8.13 3.63
CA LEU A 112 2.44 9.32 3.41
C LEU A 112 1.65 10.62 3.57
N VAL A 113 0.43 10.70 3.03
CA VAL A 113 -0.41 11.92 3.06
C VAL A 113 -1.01 12.22 4.44
N ARG A 114 -0.85 11.32 5.42
CA ARG A 114 -1.09 11.67 6.85
C ARG A 114 -0.19 12.81 7.30
N GLY A 115 0.96 12.99 6.66
CA GLY A 115 1.84 14.14 6.90
C GLY A 115 2.76 13.95 8.10
N HIS A 116 3.21 12.72 8.40
CA HIS A 116 4.21 12.46 9.46
C HIS A 116 5.55 11.93 8.92
N SER A 117 5.62 11.62 7.62
CA SER A 117 6.80 10.98 7.01
C SER A 117 7.88 11.99 6.60
N GLY A 118 7.51 13.23 6.28
CA GLY A 118 8.45 14.29 5.89
C GLY A 118 8.98 14.17 4.46
N VAL A 119 8.18 13.61 3.55
CA VAL A 119 8.43 13.59 2.10
C VAL A 119 7.99 14.90 1.46
N ARG A 120 8.50 15.23 0.28
CA ARG A 120 7.99 16.35 -0.51
C ARG A 120 6.66 16.01 -1.19
N ARG A 121 5.90 17.05 -1.57
CA ARG A 121 4.66 16.96 -2.35
C ARG A 121 4.82 16.12 -3.63
N GLU A 122 5.89 16.37 -4.38
CA GLU A 122 6.19 15.65 -5.62
C GLU A 122 6.32 14.13 -5.43
N VAL A 123 6.69 13.65 -4.23
CA VAL A 123 6.79 12.21 -3.93
C VAL A 123 5.41 11.55 -3.88
N VAL A 124 4.47 12.16 -3.15
CA VAL A 124 3.10 11.64 -3.04
C VAL A 124 2.33 11.84 -4.35
N GLU A 125 2.58 12.95 -5.05
CA GLU A 125 2.01 13.19 -6.37
C GLU A 125 2.51 12.18 -7.40
N LEU A 126 3.81 11.87 -7.44
CA LEU A 126 4.32 10.85 -8.36
C LEU A 126 3.69 9.48 -8.08
N LEU A 127 3.60 9.07 -6.82
CA LEU A 127 3.00 7.78 -6.47
C LEU A 127 1.51 7.71 -6.85
N LYS A 128 0.76 8.80 -6.63
CA LYS A 128 -0.63 8.96 -7.10
C LYS A 128 -0.72 8.87 -8.63
N GLU A 129 0.13 9.59 -9.35
CA GLU A 129 0.13 9.56 -10.81
C GLU A 129 0.56 8.20 -11.38
N MET A 130 1.49 7.48 -10.74
CA MET A 130 1.82 6.10 -11.12
C MET A 130 0.61 5.17 -10.98
N LEU A 131 -0.19 5.31 -9.92
CA LEU A 131 -1.44 4.57 -9.74
C LEU A 131 -2.45 4.87 -10.85
N ASN A 132 -2.72 6.16 -11.10
CA ASN A 132 -3.72 6.63 -12.07
C ASN A 132 -3.31 6.32 -13.52
N ARG A 133 -2.04 6.55 -13.86
CA ARG A 133 -1.49 6.29 -15.20
C ARG A 133 -1.02 4.86 -15.41
N ARG A 134 -1.28 3.98 -14.44
CA ARG A 134 -1.05 2.53 -14.52
C ARG A 134 0.42 2.18 -14.81
N VAL A 135 1.32 2.76 -14.03
CA VAL A 135 2.73 2.36 -13.94
C VAL A 135 2.87 1.53 -12.67
N HIS A 136 3.01 0.21 -12.82
CA HIS A 136 3.04 -0.73 -11.69
C HIS A 136 4.43 -1.33 -11.56
N PRO A 137 5.15 -1.10 -10.45
CA PRO A 137 6.46 -1.72 -10.24
C PRO A 137 6.38 -3.25 -10.34
N VAL A 138 7.42 -3.88 -10.89
CA VAL A 138 7.57 -5.33 -10.81
C VAL A 138 8.09 -5.67 -9.42
N VAL A 139 7.29 -6.38 -8.63
CA VAL A 139 7.60 -6.64 -7.21
C VAL A 139 7.65 -8.14 -6.95
N PRO A 140 8.82 -8.72 -6.63
CA PRO A 140 8.90 -10.09 -6.12
C PRO A 140 8.18 -10.26 -4.78
N GLU A 141 7.61 -11.44 -4.55
CA GLU A 141 6.76 -11.76 -3.40
C GLU A 141 7.55 -11.96 -2.10
N TYR A 142 8.75 -12.55 -2.16
CA TYR A 142 9.54 -12.87 -0.98
C TYR A 142 10.70 -11.91 -0.74
N GLY A 143 11.24 -11.92 0.48
CA GLY A 143 12.45 -11.20 0.88
C GLY A 143 12.24 -10.20 2.02
N SER A 144 11.00 -9.81 2.30
CA SER A 144 10.67 -8.98 3.46
C SER A 144 10.49 -9.83 4.72
N LEU A 145 10.93 -9.31 5.88
CA LEU A 145 10.71 -9.93 7.19
C LEU A 145 9.38 -9.53 7.83
N GLY A 146 8.75 -8.44 7.37
CA GLY A 146 7.54 -7.87 7.99
C GLY A 146 7.72 -7.33 9.42
N ALA A 147 8.94 -7.32 9.97
CA ALA A 147 9.21 -6.95 11.37
C ALA A 147 9.31 -5.43 11.61
N SER A 148 10.00 -4.71 10.71
CA SER A 148 10.14 -3.24 10.76
C SER A 148 9.54 -2.54 9.54
N GLY A 149 8.79 -3.29 8.72
CA GLY A 149 8.19 -2.82 7.48
C GLY A 149 8.39 -3.80 6.33
N ASP A 150 7.67 -3.55 5.26
CA ASP A 150 7.70 -4.30 4.01
C ASP A 150 8.83 -3.81 3.11
N LEU A 151 10.06 -3.83 3.64
CA LEU A 151 11.22 -3.15 3.04
C LEU A 151 11.47 -3.61 1.60
N ALA A 152 11.62 -4.92 1.37
CA ALA A 152 11.94 -5.45 0.05
C ALA A 152 10.93 -5.06 -1.04
N PRO A 153 9.61 -5.30 -0.88
CA PRO A 153 8.64 -4.93 -1.91
C PRO A 153 8.51 -3.41 -2.07
N LEU A 154 8.59 -2.63 -0.99
CA LEU A 154 8.54 -1.17 -1.09
C LEU A 154 9.80 -0.56 -1.71
N CYS A 155 10.97 -1.20 -1.56
CA CYS A 155 12.19 -0.79 -2.26
C CYS A 155 12.07 -1.00 -3.77
N HIS A 156 11.44 -2.08 -4.23
CA HIS A 156 11.18 -2.27 -5.68
C HIS A 156 10.25 -1.20 -6.25
N MET A 157 9.24 -0.76 -5.49
CA MET A 157 8.43 0.40 -5.85
C MET A 157 9.24 1.70 -5.88
N ALA A 158 10.01 1.97 -4.82
CA ALA A 158 10.82 3.19 -4.73
C ALA A 158 11.91 3.24 -5.81
N ALA A 159 12.46 2.09 -6.21
CA ALA A 159 13.44 1.98 -7.30
C ALA A 159 12.86 2.48 -8.63
N VAL A 160 11.61 2.11 -8.95
CA VAL A 160 10.90 2.63 -10.13
C VAL A 160 10.69 4.14 -10.03
N MET A 161 10.33 4.66 -8.84
CA MET A 161 10.13 6.09 -8.63
C MET A 161 11.40 6.93 -8.87
N ILE A 162 12.59 6.36 -8.70
CA ILE A 162 13.88 7.00 -9.02
C ILE A 162 14.39 6.64 -10.43
N GLY A 163 13.56 5.99 -11.25
CA GLY A 163 13.86 5.65 -12.65
C GLY A 163 14.65 4.36 -12.84
N GLU A 164 14.86 3.60 -11.77
CA GLU A 164 15.56 2.31 -11.81
C GLU A 164 14.57 1.13 -11.86
N TRP A 165 15.11 -0.08 -11.82
CA TRP A 165 14.34 -1.33 -11.82
C TRP A 165 13.40 -1.48 -13.03
N LYS A 166 12.34 -2.26 -12.88
CA LYS A 166 11.35 -2.59 -13.92
C LYS A 166 9.95 -2.29 -13.45
N ALA A 167 9.11 -1.86 -14.37
CA ALA A 167 7.69 -1.65 -14.15
C ALA A 167 6.88 -2.23 -15.32
N GLU A 168 5.70 -2.73 -14.99
CA GLU A 168 4.66 -3.01 -15.96
C GLU A 168 3.96 -1.69 -16.34
N HIS A 169 3.87 -1.42 -17.64
CA HIS A 169 3.06 -0.33 -18.19
C HIS A 169 2.37 -0.80 -19.47
N ARG A 170 1.05 -0.62 -19.55
CA ARG A 170 0.22 -1.07 -20.68
C ARG A 170 0.46 -2.54 -21.07
N GLY A 171 0.57 -3.42 -20.07
CA GLY A 171 0.75 -4.86 -20.25
C GLY A 171 2.17 -5.32 -20.62
N HIS A 172 3.14 -4.41 -20.68
CA HIS A 172 4.53 -4.73 -21.00
C HIS A 172 5.45 -4.40 -19.84
N VAL A 173 6.39 -5.28 -19.53
CA VAL A 173 7.45 -5.02 -18.55
C VAL A 173 8.60 -4.30 -19.25
N VAL A 174 8.89 -3.08 -18.80
CA VAL A 174 9.97 -2.24 -19.31
C VAL A 174 10.79 -1.66 -18.16
N ASP A 175 11.93 -1.03 -18.48
CA ASP A 175 12.74 -0.32 -17.48
C ASP A 175 11.93 0.81 -16.82
N GLY A 176 12.12 1.03 -15.51
CA GLY A 176 11.33 1.99 -14.72
C GLY A 176 11.34 3.40 -15.31
N ALA A 177 12.51 3.92 -15.71
CA ALA A 177 12.61 5.21 -16.40
C ALA A 177 11.75 5.29 -17.67
N LYS A 178 11.76 4.24 -18.50
CA LYS A 178 10.96 4.18 -19.74
C LYS A 178 9.47 4.11 -19.43
N ALA A 179 9.08 3.38 -18.38
CA ALA A 179 7.68 3.32 -17.94
C ALA A 179 7.17 4.69 -17.49
N LEU A 180 7.98 5.42 -16.69
CA LEU A 180 7.65 6.78 -16.26
C LEU A 180 7.55 7.74 -17.45
N GLU A 181 8.54 7.73 -18.34
CA GLU A 181 8.56 8.57 -19.54
C GLU A 181 7.34 8.31 -20.43
N ALA A 182 7.01 7.05 -20.71
CA ALA A 182 5.85 6.67 -21.52
C ALA A 182 4.51 7.12 -20.89
N ALA A 183 4.47 7.26 -19.56
CA ALA A 183 3.33 7.79 -18.82
C ALA A 183 3.37 9.34 -18.67
N GLY A 184 4.38 10.03 -19.21
CA GLY A 184 4.56 11.48 -19.05
C GLY A 184 4.97 11.89 -17.63
N LEU A 185 5.63 10.99 -16.90
CA LEU A 185 6.13 11.19 -15.54
C LEU A 185 7.66 11.31 -15.54
N LYS A 186 8.21 11.89 -14.48
CA LYS A 186 9.66 12.08 -14.32
C LYS A 186 10.15 11.34 -13.07
N PRO A 187 11.33 10.69 -13.15
CA PRO A 187 11.99 10.12 -11.97
C PRO A 187 12.28 11.18 -10.90
N LEU A 188 12.27 10.76 -9.64
CA LEU A 188 12.64 11.58 -8.50
C LEU A 188 14.15 11.54 -8.25
N LYS A 189 14.69 12.67 -7.79
CA LYS A 189 15.94 12.69 -7.03
C LYS A 189 15.60 12.84 -5.55
N LEU A 190 15.91 11.83 -4.75
CA LEU A 190 15.50 11.79 -3.35
C LEU A 190 16.30 12.78 -2.48
N LYS A 191 15.65 13.26 -1.43
CA LYS A 191 16.19 14.15 -0.41
C LYS A 191 16.09 13.53 0.97
N TYR A 192 16.57 14.24 2.00
CA TYR A 192 16.53 13.79 3.39
C TYR A 192 15.30 12.95 3.73
N LYS A 193 15.52 11.74 4.27
CA LYS A 193 14.49 10.80 4.72
C LYS A 193 13.58 10.21 3.64
N GLU A 194 13.59 10.68 2.39
CA GLU A 194 12.56 10.26 1.41
C GLU A 194 12.67 8.80 1.02
N GLY A 195 13.89 8.26 0.87
CA GLY A 195 14.09 6.83 0.64
C GLY A 195 13.53 6.01 1.80
N LEU A 196 13.91 6.36 3.03
CA LEU A 196 13.39 5.69 4.23
C LEU A 196 11.87 5.82 4.35
N ALA A 197 11.34 7.00 4.07
CA ALA A 197 9.91 7.28 4.11
C ALA A 197 9.12 6.56 3.01
N LEU A 198 9.73 6.13 1.91
CA LEU A 198 9.04 5.31 0.91
C LEU A 198 8.95 3.84 1.34
N VAL A 199 9.96 3.35 2.08
CA VAL A 199 10.16 1.91 2.29
C VAL A 199 9.85 1.44 3.71
N ASN A 200 9.82 2.35 4.68
CA ASN A 200 9.60 2.01 6.08
C ASN A 200 8.11 2.03 6.45
N GLY A 201 7.47 0.86 6.37
CA GLY A 201 6.12 0.61 6.88
C GLY A 201 5.48 -0.63 6.28
N THR A 202 4.27 -0.96 6.71
CA THR A 202 3.58 -2.24 6.44
C THR A 202 2.66 -2.18 5.22
N SER A 203 3.00 -1.41 4.20
CA SER A 203 2.04 -1.09 3.13
C SER A 203 1.77 -2.27 2.18
N ALA A 204 2.72 -3.18 1.98
CA ALA A 204 2.51 -4.35 1.11
C ALA A 204 1.59 -5.36 1.80
N SER A 205 1.93 -5.75 3.03
CA SER A 205 1.14 -6.62 3.89
C SER A 205 -0.27 -6.05 4.14
N THR A 206 -0.38 -4.75 4.41
CA THR A 206 -1.69 -4.09 4.59
C THR A 206 -2.52 -4.15 3.31
N GLY A 207 -1.94 -3.81 2.15
CA GLY A 207 -2.64 -3.86 0.88
C GLY A 207 -3.15 -5.27 0.54
N ILE A 208 -2.29 -6.28 0.71
CA ILE A 208 -2.65 -7.69 0.50
C ILE A 208 -3.74 -8.13 1.47
N ALA A 209 -3.64 -7.76 2.75
CA ALA A 209 -4.63 -8.09 3.77
C ALA A 209 -6.01 -7.49 3.47
N CYS A 210 -6.07 -6.26 2.93
CA CYS A 210 -7.33 -5.67 2.49
C CYS A 210 -8.01 -6.51 1.40
N LEU A 211 -7.25 -6.95 0.38
CA LEU A 211 -7.78 -7.81 -0.69
C LEU A 211 -8.25 -9.16 -0.15
N ALA A 212 -7.41 -9.80 0.67
CA ALA A 212 -7.73 -11.10 1.27
C ALA A 212 -8.97 -11.04 2.17
N LEU A 213 -9.11 -9.99 2.98
CA LEU A 213 -10.26 -9.81 3.86
C LEU A 213 -11.55 -9.55 3.08
N PHE A 214 -11.48 -8.77 1.99
CA PHE A 214 -12.62 -8.58 1.10
C PHE A 214 -13.07 -9.91 0.45
N ASP A 215 -12.13 -10.72 -0.02
CA ASP A 215 -12.45 -12.02 -0.61
C ASP A 215 -12.97 -13.02 0.42
N ALA A 216 -12.40 -13.03 1.63
CA ALA A 216 -12.85 -13.88 2.71
C ALA A 216 -14.30 -13.57 3.12
N ALA A 217 -14.67 -12.29 3.18
CA ALA A 217 -16.05 -11.88 3.47
C ALA A 217 -17.02 -12.39 2.39
N ARG A 218 -16.67 -12.22 1.11
CA ARG A 218 -17.48 -12.74 -0.01
C ARG A 218 -17.56 -14.26 -0.02
N LEU A 219 -16.46 -14.94 0.28
CA LEU A 219 -16.42 -16.39 0.37
C LEU A 219 -17.33 -16.90 1.49
N LEU A 220 -17.35 -16.21 2.64
CA LEU A 220 -18.26 -16.52 3.74
C LEU A 220 -19.73 -16.36 3.32
N GLU A 221 -20.09 -15.27 2.64
CA GLU A 221 -21.45 -15.08 2.10
C GLU A 221 -21.85 -16.24 1.17
N HIS A 222 -20.97 -16.62 0.24
CA HIS A 222 -21.20 -17.74 -0.68
C HIS A 222 -21.32 -19.08 0.06
N ALA A 223 -20.50 -19.31 1.09
CA ALA A 223 -20.55 -20.51 1.90
C ALA A 223 -21.88 -20.64 2.67
N ILE A 224 -22.41 -19.52 3.19
CA ILE A 224 -23.72 -19.47 3.84
C ILE A 224 -24.83 -19.84 2.85
N ILE A 225 -24.83 -19.25 1.65
CA ILE A 225 -25.82 -19.55 0.61
C ILE A 225 -25.74 -21.03 0.18
N ALA A 226 -24.53 -21.54 -0.06
CA ALA A 226 -24.32 -22.95 -0.41
C ALA A 226 -24.79 -23.90 0.70
N THR A 227 -24.61 -23.50 1.96
CA THR A 227 -25.11 -24.25 3.12
C THR A 227 -26.64 -24.27 3.14
N ALA A 228 -27.30 -23.14 2.94
CA ALA A 228 -28.76 -23.06 2.86
C ALA A 228 -29.33 -23.96 1.75
N LEU A 229 -28.74 -23.92 0.56
CA LEU A 229 -29.12 -24.78 -0.56
C LEU A 229 -28.92 -26.27 -0.25
N SER A 230 -27.83 -26.62 0.44
CA SER A 230 -27.55 -28.00 0.85
C SER A 230 -28.56 -28.50 1.89
N LEU A 231 -28.91 -27.67 2.87
CA LEU A 231 -29.95 -27.98 3.87
C LEU A 231 -31.30 -28.24 3.18
N ALA A 232 -31.67 -27.39 2.21
CA ALA A 232 -32.90 -27.55 1.44
C ALA A 232 -32.90 -28.86 0.63
N ALA A 233 -31.82 -29.15 -0.09
CA ALA A 233 -31.69 -30.37 -0.89
C ALA A 233 -31.75 -31.65 -0.04
N LEU A 234 -31.15 -31.63 1.15
CA LEU A 234 -31.16 -32.74 2.10
C LEU A 234 -32.47 -32.82 2.92
N ARG A 235 -33.38 -31.86 2.77
CA ARG A 235 -34.58 -31.71 3.62
C ARG A 235 -34.22 -31.69 5.12
N ALA A 236 -33.10 -31.07 5.45
CA ALA A 236 -32.60 -30.96 6.81
C ALA A 236 -33.49 -30.04 7.66
N SER A 237 -33.53 -30.29 8.97
CA SER A 237 -34.25 -29.41 9.90
C SER A 237 -33.50 -28.09 10.07
N ILE A 238 -34.20 -26.97 9.89
CA ILE A 238 -33.67 -25.61 10.14
C ILE A 238 -33.69 -25.20 11.62
N LYS A 239 -34.38 -25.95 12.49
CA LYS A 239 -34.50 -25.63 13.94
C LYS A 239 -33.17 -25.40 14.66
N PRO A 240 -32.06 -26.10 14.36
CA PRO A 240 -30.77 -25.82 14.98
C PRO A 240 -30.24 -24.41 14.74
N PHE A 241 -30.75 -23.70 13.72
CA PHE A 241 -30.36 -22.33 13.39
C PHE A 241 -31.29 -21.27 14.01
N ASP A 242 -32.26 -21.65 14.85
CA ASP A 242 -33.18 -20.72 15.53
C ASP A 242 -32.39 -19.64 16.30
N PRO A 243 -32.58 -18.34 15.98
CA PRO A 243 -31.81 -17.25 16.57
C PRO A 243 -31.81 -17.25 18.10
N ARG A 244 -32.92 -17.66 18.75
CA ARG A 244 -33.07 -17.65 20.22
C ARG A 244 -32.02 -18.53 20.90
N GLY A 245 -31.67 -19.66 20.29
CA GLY A 245 -30.64 -20.55 20.83
C GLY A 245 -29.23 -19.99 20.68
N HIS A 246 -29.01 -19.18 19.64
CA HIS A 246 -27.72 -18.58 19.34
C HIS A 246 -27.48 -17.29 20.14
N GLU A 247 -28.52 -16.49 20.38
CA GLU A 247 -28.50 -15.27 21.21
C GLU A 247 -28.10 -15.54 22.67
N ALA A 248 -28.28 -16.77 23.15
CA ALA A 248 -27.80 -17.20 24.46
C ALA A 248 -26.26 -17.34 24.55
N LYS A 249 -25.53 -17.20 23.44
CA LYS A 249 -24.07 -17.32 23.36
C LYS A 249 -23.43 -15.98 22.96
N PRO A 250 -22.23 -15.64 23.45
CA PRO A 250 -21.60 -14.34 23.22
C PRO A 250 -20.93 -14.19 21.83
N HIS A 251 -21.10 -15.16 20.92
CA HIS A 251 -20.37 -15.22 19.66
C HIS A 251 -21.15 -14.52 18.54
N LYS A 252 -20.83 -13.23 18.29
CA LYS A 252 -21.52 -12.40 17.28
C LYS A 252 -21.62 -13.06 15.90
N GLY A 253 -20.50 -13.57 15.38
CA GLY A 253 -20.50 -14.24 14.07
C GLY A 253 -21.37 -15.50 14.02
N GLN A 254 -21.44 -16.25 15.11
CA GLN A 254 -22.33 -17.42 15.19
C GLN A 254 -23.81 -17.00 15.19
N VAL A 255 -24.16 -15.94 15.91
CA VAL A 255 -25.53 -15.39 15.94
C VAL A 255 -25.95 -14.92 14.55
N GLU A 256 -25.08 -14.16 13.88
CA GLU A 256 -25.34 -13.61 12.56
C GLU A 256 -25.51 -14.70 11.49
N VAL A 257 -24.57 -15.66 11.42
CA VAL A 257 -24.63 -16.76 10.44
C VAL A 257 -25.87 -17.62 10.65
N ALA A 258 -26.23 -17.94 11.89
CA ALA A 258 -27.43 -18.73 12.18
C ALA A 258 -28.71 -18.01 11.78
N ARG A 259 -28.80 -16.70 12.05
CA ARG A 259 -29.93 -15.87 11.62
C ARG A 259 -30.10 -15.93 10.09
N VAL A 260 -29.02 -15.73 9.33
CA VAL A 260 -29.07 -15.76 7.86
C VAL A 260 -29.43 -17.14 7.31
N LEU A 261 -29.00 -18.24 7.95
CA LEU A 261 -29.37 -19.60 7.55
C LEU A 261 -30.81 -19.99 7.90
N TYR A 262 -31.40 -19.32 8.89
CA TYR A 262 -32.77 -19.57 9.35
C TYR A 262 -33.82 -18.81 8.53
N GLU A 263 -33.48 -17.61 8.04
CA GLU A 263 -34.29 -16.78 7.13
C GLU A 263 -34.40 -17.38 5.73
#